data_AF-A0A9P9W7N0-F1
#
_entry.id   AF-A0A9P9W7N0-F1
#
_cell.length_a   1.000
_cell.length_b   1.000
_cell.length_c   1.000
_cell.angle_alpha   90.00
_cell.angle_beta   90.00
_cell.angle_gamma   90.00
#
_symmetry.space_group_name_H-M   'P 1'
#
loop_
_entity.id
_entity.type
_entity.pdbx_description
1 polymer ?
#
loop_
_entity_poly.entity_id
_entity_poly.type
_entity_poly.pdbx_seq_one_letter_code
_entity_poly.pdbx_strand_id
1 'polypeptide(L)'
;MSSVPETPNIILILADNLGWGELGCYGGGTLRGAPTPRIDTFAREGLLLHNFNVESDCVPTRSALMTGRHPIRTGCLQSVPAGMPQGLIRWPGKVPENETSNQIVHVTDTFTTIIQMVGGSAPIDRPIDGLDQTPFFKDPLNTKSPRDGFLFYIKNDLRAVKWRDWKLHYFWEPKVNHGQGRLESPYLFNTTRDPKEETDVLAFNTWVLQPISRMKASFVKSLGEDPAPPDLLKEGF
;
A
#
# COMPACT_ATOMS: atom_id res chain seq x y z
N MET A 1 37.88 -11.27 2.47
CA MET A 1 36.49 -10.80 2.59
C MET A 1 36.17 -10.08 1.29
N SER A 2 35.24 -10.57 0.46
CA SER A 2 34.89 -9.89 -0.79
C SER A 2 34.19 -8.58 -0.46
N SER A 3 34.65 -7.48 -1.05
CA SER A 3 33.99 -6.17 -0.97
C SER A 3 32.55 -6.31 -1.44
N VAL A 4 31.58 -5.91 -0.60
CA VAL A 4 30.17 -5.83 -1.01
C VAL A 4 30.11 -4.88 -2.20
N PRO A 5 29.58 -5.29 -3.36
CA PRO A 5 29.43 -4.41 -4.52
C PRO A 5 28.62 -3.16 -4.13
N GLU A 6 29.03 -1.98 -4.58
CA GLU A 6 28.30 -0.73 -4.30
C GLU A 6 26.84 -0.79 -4.77
N THR A 7 26.59 -1.52 -5.86
CA THR A 7 25.25 -1.78 -6.39
C THR A 7 24.78 -3.19 -6.02
N PRO A 8 23.72 -3.35 -5.21
CA PRO A 8 23.19 -4.66 -4.87
C PRO A 8 22.39 -5.26 -6.04
N ASN A 9 22.39 -6.59 -6.14
CA ASN A 9 21.40 -7.31 -6.94
C ASN A 9 20.11 -7.47 -6.10
N ILE A 10 18.95 -7.20 -6.71
CA ILE A 10 17.65 -7.29 -6.02
C ILE A 10 16.86 -8.48 -6.57
N ILE A 11 16.40 -9.35 -5.68
CA ILE A 11 15.46 -10.42 -5.99
C ILE A 11 14.13 -10.07 -5.32
N LEU A 12 13.10 -9.79 -6.12
CA LEU A 12 11.74 -9.53 -5.66
C LEU A 12 10.86 -10.75 -5.92
N ILE A 13 10.24 -11.28 -4.87
CA ILE A 13 9.30 -12.40 -4.95
C ILE A 13 7.91 -11.86 -4.58
N LEU A 14 7.00 -11.85 -5.55
CA LEU A 14 5.60 -11.45 -5.37
C LEU A 14 4.71 -12.69 -5.50
N ALA A 15 4.09 -13.11 -4.40
CA ALA A 15 3.16 -14.23 -4.37
C ALA A 15 1.74 -13.76 -4.67
N ASP A 16 0.99 -14.52 -5.47
CA ASP A 16 -0.40 -14.25 -5.77
C ASP A 16 -1.32 -14.85 -4.70
N ASN A 17 -2.38 -14.13 -4.30
CA ASN A 17 -3.39 -14.58 -3.34
C ASN A 17 -2.84 -15.07 -1.97
N LEU A 18 -1.75 -14.49 -1.48
CA LEU A 18 -1.20 -14.85 -0.16
C LEU A 18 -1.85 -14.04 0.96
N GLY A 19 -2.73 -14.67 1.72
CA GLY A 19 -3.42 -14.09 2.86
C GLY A 19 -2.57 -13.94 4.13
N TRP A 20 -3.00 -13.06 5.04
CA TRP A 20 -2.35 -12.88 6.34
C TRP A 20 -2.61 -14.08 7.24
N GLY A 21 -1.58 -14.55 7.94
CA GLY A 21 -1.67 -15.77 8.74
C GLY A 21 -1.70 -17.06 7.92
N GLU A 22 -1.33 -17.01 6.64
CA GLU A 22 -1.01 -18.21 5.83
C GLU A 22 0.37 -18.74 6.21
N LEU A 23 1.37 -17.85 6.27
CA LEU A 23 2.75 -18.21 6.61
C LEU A 23 2.95 -18.38 8.13
N GLY A 24 3.84 -19.29 8.51
CA GLY A 24 4.20 -19.56 9.91
C GLY A 24 4.76 -18.34 10.64
N CYS A 25 5.56 -17.52 9.96
CA CYS A 25 6.06 -16.24 10.51
C CYS A 25 4.96 -15.21 10.86
N TYR A 26 3.73 -15.40 10.39
CA TYR A 26 2.56 -14.61 10.77
C TYR A 26 1.53 -15.39 11.61
N GLY A 27 1.97 -16.46 12.28
CA GLY A 27 1.13 -17.29 13.16
C GLY A 27 0.31 -18.37 12.43
N GLY A 28 0.50 -18.51 11.12
CA GLY A 28 -0.15 -19.52 10.29
C GLY A 28 0.62 -20.83 10.22
N GLY A 29 1.08 -21.16 9.01
CA GLY A 29 1.92 -22.32 8.74
C GLY A 29 1.19 -23.62 9.03
N THR A 30 1.76 -24.47 9.88
CA THR A 30 1.16 -25.75 10.29
C THR A 30 -0.27 -25.57 10.82
N LEU A 31 -0.55 -24.48 11.54
CA LEU A 31 -1.88 -24.20 12.08
C LEU A 31 -2.91 -23.86 11.00
N ARG A 32 -2.44 -23.38 9.84
CA ARG A 32 -3.29 -23.02 8.69
C ARG A 32 -3.43 -24.13 7.66
N GLY A 33 -2.54 -25.12 7.68
CA GLY A 33 -2.63 -26.34 6.87
C GLY A 33 -1.35 -26.74 6.15
N ALA A 34 -0.31 -25.90 6.15
CA ALA A 34 0.97 -26.22 5.50
C ALA A 34 2.15 -25.57 6.25
N PRO A 35 3.14 -26.35 6.72
CA PRO A 35 4.33 -25.79 7.35
C PRO A 35 5.18 -24.99 6.35
N THR A 36 5.71 -23.84 6.76
CA THR A 36 6.53 -22.95 5.91
C THR A 36 7.96 -22.75 6.43
N PRO A 37 8.70 -23.80 6.84
CA PRO A 37 9.90 -23.68 7.67
C PRO A 37 11.04 -22.89 7.01
N ARG A 38 11.16 -22.92 5.68
CA ARG A 38 12.17 -22.13 4.95
C ARG A 38 11.82 -20.65 4.91
N ILE A 39 10.55 -20.30 4.73
CA ILE A 39 10.07 -18.91 4.75
C ILE A 39 10.16 -18.35 6.17
N ASP A 40 9.80 -19.15 7.17
CA ASP A 40 9.91 -18.76 8.59
C ASP A 40 11.37 -18.52 9.00
N THR A 41 12.30 -19.29 8.44
CA THR A 41 13.73 -19.08 8.64
C THR A 41 14.22 -17.84 7.91
N PHE A 42 13.81 -17.65 6.65
CA PHE A 42 14.13 -16.45 5.88
C PHE A 42 13.62 -15.17 6.53
N ALA A 43 12.44 -15.21 7.15
CA ALA A 43 11.87 -14.10 7.92
C ALA A 43 12.69 -13.80 9.19
N ARG A 44 13.11 -14.83 9.94
CA ARG A 44 13.98 -14.67 11.13
C ARG A 44 15.37 -14.13 10.80
N GLU A 45 15.89 -14.46 9.62
CA GLU A 45 17.18 -13.96 9.13
C GLU A 45 17.06 -12.58 8.43
N GLY A 46 15.86 -12.00 8.40
CA GLY A 46 15.54 -10.76 7.68
C GLY A 46 14.69 -9.80 8.50
N LEU A 47 14.00 -8.89 7.82
CA LEU A 47 13.04 -7.98 8.44
C LEU A 47 11.62 -8.49 8.19
N LEU A 48 10.86 -8.68 9.26
CA LEU A 48 9.44 -8.99 9.20
C LEU A 48 8.60 -7.69 9.32
N LEU A 49 7.79 -7.28 8.34
CA LEU A 49 6.83 -6.17 8.53
C LEU A 49 5.43 -6.71 8.72
N HIS A 50 4.77 -6.17 9.73
CA HIS A 50 3.38 -6.47 10.02
C HIS A 50 2.39 -5.53 9.32
N ASN A 51 2.89 -4.48 8.64
CA ASN A 51 2.06 -3.45 8.00
C ASN A 51 2.68 -2.88 6.71
N PHE A 52 3.01 -3.73 5.75
CA PHE A 52 3.17 -3.26 4.36
C PHE A 52 1.83 -3.43 3.68
N ASN A 53 1.47 -2.64 2.68
CA ASN A 53 0.12 -2.67 2.12
C ASN A 53 0.22 -2.94 0.63
N VAL A 54 -0.56 -3.89 0.15
CA VAL A 54 -0.76 -4.12 -1.27
C VAL A 54 -2.11 -3.53 -1.68
N GLU A 55 -2.29 -3.33 -2.98
CA GLU A 55 -3.63 -3.02 -3.48
C GLU A 55 -4.53 -4.23 -3.29
N SER A 56 -5.84 -4.02 -3.34
CA SER A 56 -6.83 -5.07 -3.07
C SER A 56 -6.77 -6.28 -4.01
N ASP A 57 -5.91 -6.27 -5.01
CA ASP A 57 -5.82 -7.35 -5.97
C ASP A 57 -4.46 -7.38 -6.71
N CYS A 58 -4.15 -8.49 -7.39
CA CYS A 58 -2.89 -8.74 -8.06
C CYS A 58 -2.60 -7.79 -9.23
N VAL A 59 -3.62 -7.38 -10.00
CA VAL A 59 -3.46 -6.44 -11.12
C VAL A 59 -3.11 -5.02 -10.64
N PRO A 60 -3.86 -4.40 -9.72
CA PRO A 60 -3.50 -3.10 -9.19
C PRO A 60 -2.19 -3.15 -8.39
N THR A 61 -1.90 -4.23 -7.67
CA THR A 61 -0.64 -4.38 -6.92
C THR A 61 0.56 -4.40 -7.87
N ARG A 62 0.52 -5.20 -8.94
CA ARG A 62 1.59 -5.22 -9.95
C ARG A 62 1.72 -3.89 -10.66
N SER A 63 0.61 -3.26 -11.02
CA SER A 63 0.62 -1.93 -11.64
C SER A 63 1.32 -0.93 -10.74
N ALA A 64 0.94 -0.86 -9.47
CA ALA A 64 1.54 0.09 -8.55
C ALA A 64 3.00 -0.22 -8.25
N LEU A 65 3.35 -1.51 -8.16
CA LEU A 65 4.73 -1.98 -8.00
C LEU A 65 5.61 -1.58 -9.19
N MET A 66 5.12 -1.77 -10.42
CA MET A 66 5.89 -1.55 -11.64
C MET A 66 5.97 -0.07 -12.03
N THR A 67 4.97 0.72 -11.68
CA THR A 67 4.86 2.11 -12.14
C THR A 67 5.11 3.14 -11.05
N GLY A 68 5.01 2.77 -9.78
CA GLY A 68 5.04 3.75 -8.70
C GLY A 68 3.82 4.64 -8.59
N ARG A 69 2.75 4.31 -9.33
CA ARG A 69 1.53 5.12 -9.40
C ARG A 69 0.37 4.34 -8.86
N HIS A 70 -0.55 5.03 -8.20
CA HIS A 70 -1.76 4.36 -7.76
C HIS A 70 -2.47 3.79 -8.99
N PRO A 71 -3.08 2.60 -8.91
CA PRO A 71 -3.65 1.91 -10.07
C PRO A 71 -4.71 2.72 -10.82
N ILE A 72 -5.34 3.70 -10.16
CA ILE A 72 -6.23 4.64 -10.83
C ILE A 72 -5.55 5.50 -11.89
N ARG A 73 -4.26 5.81 -11.72
CA ARG A 73 -3.51 6.59 -12.70
C ARG A 73 -3.10 5.78 -13.93
N THR A 74 -3.13 4.46 -13.83
CA THR A 74 -2.69 3.56 -14.91
C THR A 74 -3.85 2.86 -15.60
N GLY A 75 -5.07 2.95 -15.05
CA GLY A 75 -6.24 2.21 -15.54
C GLY A 75 -6.28 0.74 -15.14
N CYS A 76 -5.26 0.24 -14.43
CA CYS A 76 -5.14 -1.15 -13.97
C CYS A 76 -5.94 -1.41 -12.68
N LEU A 77 -7.26 -1.26 -12.77
CA LEU A 77 -8.13 -1.04 -11.61
C LEU A 77 -8.68 -2.29 -10.94
N GLN A 78 -8.56 -3.49 -11.55
CA GLN A 78 -9.20 -4.69 -11.01
C GLN A 78 -8.64 -6.01 -11.57
N SER A 79 -8.42 -6.94 -10.65
CA SER A 79 -8.84 -8.34 -10.65
C SER A 79 -9.55 -8.55 -9.27
N VAL A 80 -10.18 -9.69 -9.02
CA VAL A 80 -11.17 -9.90 -7.93
C VAL A 80 -10.53 -10.74 -6.80
N PRO A 81 -10.77 -10.60 -5.48
CA PRO A 81 -10.95 -9.45 -4.55
C PRO A 81 -10.07 -9.45 -3.24
N ALA A 82 -10.26 -8.42 -2.37
CA ALA A 82 -9.39 -7.84 -1.31
C ALA A 82 -8.94 -8.64 -0.05
N GLY A 83 -7.70 -8.36 0.42
CA GLY A 83 -7.10 -8.82 1.69
C GLY A 83 -6.17 -7.79 2.36
N MET A 84 -5.91 -7.98 3.65
CA MET A 84 -5.28 -7.06 4.64
C MET A 84 -3.88 -6.51 4.26
N PRO A 85 -3.43 -5.40 4.90
CA PRO A 85 -2.04 -4.92 4.84
C PRO A 85 -1.02 -6.04 5.17
N GLN A 86 -0.15 -6.44 4.24
CA GLN A 86 1.09 -7.15 4.58
C GLN A 86 2.29 -6.74 3.72
N GLY A 87 3.51 -6.86 4.26
CA GLY A 87 4.71 -7.09 3.44
C GLY A 87 6.03 -6.85 4.16
N LEU A 88 7.15 -6.85 3.45
CA LEU A 88 8.47 -7.16 4.01
C LEU A 88 9.59 -6.40 3.27
N ILE A 89 10.55 -5.79 3.98
CA ILE A 89 11.69 -5.07 3.35
C ILE A 89 13.02 -5.51 3.98
N ARG A 90 13.85 -6.27 3.28
CA ARG A 90 15.18 -6.69 3.76
C ARG A 90 16.29 -6.02 2.96
N TRP A 91 17.17 -5.27 3.64
CA TRP A 91 18.39 -4.71 3.05
C TRP A 91 19.57 -4.84 4.03
N PRO A 92 20.39 -5.91 3.91
CA PRO A 92 21.49 -6.18 4.84
C PRO A 92 22.45 -4.99 4.97
N GLY A 93 22.74 -4.60 6.21
CA GLY A 93 23.65 -3.49 6.54
C GLY A 93 23.11 -2.09 6.24
N LYS A 94 21.84 -1.95 5.85
CA LYS A 94 21.20 -0.64 5.59
C LYS A 94 19.86 -0.48 6.29
N VAL A 95 19.05 -1.52 6.29
CA VAL A 95 17.79 -1.59 7.06
C VAL A 95 18.09 -2.38 8.33
N PRO A 96 17.76 -1.85 9.52
CA PRO A 96 18.01 -2.55 10.78
C PRO A 96 17.20 -3.86 10.88
N GLU A 97 17.80 -4.84 11.52
CA GLU A 97 17.21 -6.17 11.74
C GLU A 97 16.24 -6.14 12.92
N ASN A 98 15.22 -7.00 12.90
CA ASN A 98 14.24 -7.17 13.98
C ASN A 98 13.45 -5.91 14.37
N GLU A 99 13.30 -4.94 13.46
CA GLU A 99 12.50 -3.75 13.71
C GLU A 99 11.04 -3.92 13.24
N THR A 100 10.12 -3.20 13.88
CA THR A 100 8.71 -3.15 13.46
C THR A 100 8.22 -1.71 13.46
N SER A 101 7.48 -1.32 12.42
CA SER A 101 6.94 0.03 12.29
C SER A 101 5.49 0.02 11.82
N ASN A 102 4.71 0.95 12.37
CA ASN A 102 3.33 1.23 11.97
C ASN A 102 3.21 2.50 11.10
N GLN A 103 4.33 2.99 10.56
CA GLN A 103 4.34 4.11 9.62
C GLN A 103 3.74 3.69 8.27
N ILE A 104 3.08 4.62 7.56
CA ILE A 104 2.40 4.29 6.30
C ILE A 104 3.42 4.16 5.17
N VAL A 105 3.38 3.04 4.46
CA VAL A 105 4.09 2.86 3.18
C VAL A 105 3.05 2.41 2.15
N HIS A 106 3.06 3.05 0.99
CA HIS A 106 2.19 2.67 -0.11
C HIS A 106 3.01 2.00 -1.22
N VAL A 107 2.43 1.07 -1.97
CA VAL A 107 3.12 0.34 -3.05
C VAL A 107 3.68 1.27 -4.14
N THR A 108 3.10 2.46 -4.30
CA THR A 108 3.66 3.54 -5.16
C THR A 108 5.04 4.02 -4.73
N ASP A 109 5.30 3.98 -3.43
CA ASP A 109 6.58 4.41 -2.85
C ASP A 109 7.70 3.48 -3.29
N THR A 110 7.41 2.21 -3.57
CA THR A 110 8.41 1.22 -3.99
C THR A 110 9.18 1.68 -5.24
N PHE A 111 8.49 2.18 -6.26
CA PHE A 111 9.13 2.71 -7.46
C PHE A 111 10.07 3.88 -7.17
N THR A 112 9.58 4.88 -6.44
CA THR A 112 10.35 6.11 -6.15
C THR A 112 11.55 5.77 -5.26
N THR A 113 11.33 4.90 -4.28
CA THR A 113 12.38 4.41 -3.38
C THR A 113 13.43 3.61 -4.14
N ILE A 114 13.06 2.70 -5.05
CA ILE A 114 14.01 1.93 -5.86
C ILE A 114 14.84 2.86 -6.75
N ILE A 115 14.21 3.83 -7.43
CA ILE A 115 14.91 4.82 -8.26
C ILE A 115 15.96 5.56 -7.44
N GLN A 116 15.60 6.02 -6.25
CA GLN A 116 16.54 6.73 -5.37
C GLN A 116 17.66 5.80 -4.87
N MET A 117 17.35 4.55 -4.53
CA MET A 117 18.35 3.56 -4.10
C MET A 117 19.40 3.27 -5.17
N VAL A 118 19.04 3.31 -6.46
CA VAL A 118 19.99 3.10 -7.58
C VAL A 118 20.61 4.40 -8.09
N GLY A 119 20.38 5.54 -7.42
CA GLY A 119 20.91 6.85 -7.83
C GLY A 119 20.25 7.43 -9.08
N GLY A 120 19.06 6.97 -9.44
CA GLY A 120 18.27 7.49 -10.55
C GLY A 120 17.50 8.75 -10.20
N SER A 121 16.83 9.33 -11.19
CA SER A 121 15.92 10.46 -11.02
C SER A 121 14.53 10.09 -11.53
N ALA A 122 13.50 10.46 -10.77
CA ALA A 122 12.12 10.24 -11.20
C ALA A 122 11.80 11.12 -12.43
N PRO A 123 10.90 10.69 -13.32
CA PRO A 123 10.45 11.51 -14.44
C PRO A 123 9.87 12.85 -13.96
N ILE A 124 10.18 13.93 -14.68
CA ILE A 124 9.73 15.30 -14.38
C ILE A 124 8.60 15.78 -15.30
N ASP A 125 8.25 14.98 -16.31
CA ASP A 125 7.24 15.28 -17.33
C ASP A 125 5.81 14.90 -16.91
N ARG A 126 5.65 14.30 -15.73
CA ARG A 126 4.36 13.82 -15.19
C ARG A 126 4.36 13.77 -13.66
N PRO A 127 3.19 13.81 -13.00
CA PRO A 127 3.07 13.59 -11.57
C PRO A 127 3.47 12.17 -11.14
N ILE A 128 4.31 12.08 -10.11
CA ILE A 128 4.69 10.86 -9.41
C ILE A 128 4.07 10.88 -8.01
N ASP A 129 3.25 9.88 -7.66
CA ASP A 129 2.61 9.82 -6.33
C ASP A 129 3.50 9.16 -5.27
N GLY A 130 4.44 8.33 -5.69
CA GLY A 130 5.36 7.63 -4.81
C GLY A 130 6.30 8.60 -4.10
N LEU A 131 6.61 8.29 -2.85
CA LEU A 131 7.56 9.04 -2.03
C LEU A 131 8.79 8.18 -1.76
N ASP A 132 9.95 8.82 -1.59
CA ASP A 132 11.17 8.12 -1.20
C ASP A 132 11.11 7.70 0.27
N GLN A 133 11.07 6.39 0.50
CA GLN A 133 11.06 5.79 1.83
C GLN A 133 12.47 5.43 2.31
N THR A 134 13.52 5.67 1.51
CA THR A 134 14.89 5.29 1.84
C THR A 134 15.36 5.81 3.21
N PRO A 135 15.11 7.09 3.59
CA PRO A 135 15.50 7.58 4.91
C PRO A 135 14.77 6.83 6.04
N PHE A 136 13.47 6.60 5.87
CA PHE A 136 12.65 5.86 6.83
C PHE A 136 13.11 4.40 6.96
N PHE A 137 13.38 3.71 5.85
CA PHE A 137 13.83 2.31 5.87
C PHE A 137 15.19 2.15 6.55
N LYS A 138 16.09 3.13 6.42
CA LYS A 138 17.42 3.07 7.05
C LYS A 138 17.42 3.35 8.55
N ASP A 139 16.44 4.11 9.05
CA ASP A 139 16.32 4.47 10.46
C ASP A 139 14.84 4.55 10.91
N PRO A 140 14.12 3.41 10.94
CA PRO A 140 12.69 3.38 11.21
C PRO A 140 12.31 3.75 12.64
N LEU A 141 13.28 3.77 13.58
CA LEU A 141 13.06 4.16 14.97
C LEU A 141 13.04 5.68 15.16
N ASN A 142 13.85 6.41 14.40
CA ASN A 142 13.99 7.87 14.57
C ASN A 142 13.42 8.68 13.39
N THR A 143 13.18 8.03 12.25
CA THR A 143 12.63 8.67 11.05
C THR A 143 11.20 8.22 10.82
N LYS A 144 10.30 9.17 10.52
CA LYS A 144 8.92 8.85 10.13
C LYS A 144 8.85 8.61 8.62
N SER A 145 7.87 7.81 8.20
CA SER A 145 7.50 7.79 6.78
C SER A 145 7.07 9.21 6.36
N PRO A 146 7.49 9.69 5.18
CA PRO A 146 7.00 10.96 4.64
C PRO A 146 5.52 10.90 4.24
N ARG A 147 4.88 9.72 4.25
CA ARG A 147 3.50 9.52 3.82
C ARG A 147 2.51 9.67 4.98
N ASP A 148 1.64 10.67 4.86
CA ASP A 148 0.51 10.86 5.79
C ASP A 148 -0.74 10.05 5.41
N GLY A 149 -0.86 9.56 4.17
CA GLY A 149 -2.05 8.84 3.70
C GLY A 149 -2.09 8.57 2.21
N PHE A 150 -3.22 8.06 1.74
CA PHE A 150 -3.46 7.71 0.33
C PHE A 150 -4.95 7.60 0.01
N LEU A 151 -5.29 7.71 -1.27
CA LEU A 151 -6.65 7.52 -1.79
C LEU A 151 -6.81 6.10 -2.31
N PHE A 152 -7.97 5.50 -2.07
CA PHE A 152 -8.29 4.14 -2.47
C PHE A 152 -9.43 4.15 -3.49
N TYR A 153 -9.10 3.79 -4.74
CA TYR A 153 -10.03 3.76 -5.84
C TYR A 153 -10.30 2.34 -6.30
N ILE A 154 -11.55 2.06 -6.66
CA ILE A 154 -11.95 0.86 -7.41
C ILE A 154 -12.65 1.35 -8.67
N LYS A 155 -12.12 0.97 -9.83
CA LYS A 155 -12.53 1.56 -11.12
C LYS A 155 -12.44 3.09 -11.03
N ASN A 156 -13.51 3.79 -11.38
CA ASN A 156 -13.55 5.26 -11.34
C ASN A 156 -14.06 5.81 -10.00
N ASP A 157 -14.41 4.94 -9.05
CA ASP A 157 -15.00 5.34 -7.78
C ASP A 157 -13.93 5.47 -6.69
N LEU A 158 -13.87 6.66 -6.07
CA LEU A 158 -13.12 6.84 -4.82
C LEU A 158 -13.87 6.11 -3.71
N ARG A 159 -13.35 4.94 -3.31
CA ARG A 159 -13.99 4.06 -2.33
C ARG A 159 -13.64 4.46 -0.90
N ALA A 160 -12.38 4.81 -0.65
CA ALA A 160 -11.95 5.25 0.67
C ALA A 160 -10.77 6.22 0.61
N VAL A 161 -10.49 6.89 1.73
CA VAL A 161 -9.27 7.67 1.94
C VAL A 161 -8.66 7.26 3.27
N LYS A 162 -7.38 6.86 3.24
CA LYS A 162 -6.58 6.61 4.43
C LYS A 162 -5.80 7.88 4.77
N TRP A 163 -5.89 8.31 6.03
CA TRP A 163 -5.05 9.38 6.56
C TRP A 163 -4.64 9.06 7.99
N ARG A 164 -3.33 8.88 8.22
CA ARG A 164 -2.74 8.44 9.49
C ARG A 164 -3.45 7.20 10.01
N ASP A 165 -3.99 7.22 11.23
CA ASP A 165 -4.73 6.10 11.82
C ASP A 165 -6.18 5.98 11.31
N TRP A 166 -6.64 6.90 10.47
CA TRP A 166 -8.04 6.98 10.07
C TRP A 166 -8.27 6.44 8.67
N LYS A 167 -9.43 5.85 8.43
CA LYS A 167 -9.88 5.43 7.09
C LYS A 167 -11.34 5.81 6.92
N LEU A 168 -11.60 6.69 5.96
CA LEU A 168 -12.94 7.16 5.62
C LEU A 168 -13.43 6.41 4.38
N HIS A 169 -14.52 5.67 4.51
CA HIS A 169 -15.16 4.92 3.44
C HIS A 169 -16.35 5.68 2.88
N TYR A 170 -16.41 5.83 1.55
CA TYR A 170 -17.57 6.33 0.82
C TYR A 170 -18.49 5.21 0.32
N PHE A 171 -18.01 3.97 0.35
CA PHE A 171 -18.72 2.76 -0.05
C PHE A 171 -18.46 1.70 1.01
N TRP A 172 -19.47 0.89 1.33
CA TRP A 172 -19.33 -0.18 2.32
C TRP A 172 -19.66 -1.54 1.70
N GLU A 173 -18.69 -2.45 1.74
CA GLU A 173 -18.83 -3.81 1.20
C GLU A 173 -18.31 -4.83 2.24
N PRO A 174 -19.17 -5.32 3.15
CA PRO A 174 -18.74 -6.30 4.16
C PRO A 174 -18.36 -7.65 3.53
N LYS A 175 -18.81 -7.89 2.28
CA LYS A 175 -18.37 -8.99 1.42
C LYS A 175 -18.13 -8.44 0.02
N VAL A 176 -17.16 -9.02 -0.65
CA VAL A 176 -16.77 -8.66 -2.01
C VAL A 176 -17.97 -8.73 -2.96
N ASN A 177 -18.19 -7.69 -3.77
CA ASN A 177 -19.26 -7.62 -4.77
C ASN A 177 -20.69 -7.70 -4.18
N HIS A 178 -20.83 -7.54 -2.86
CA HIS A 178 -22.12 -7.51 -2.16
C HIS A 178 -22.43 -6.13 -1.56
N GLY A 179 -21.70 -5.09 -1.98
CA GLY A 179 -21.92 -3.72 -1.53
C GLY A 179 -23.32 -3.20 -1.82
N GLN A 180 -23.86 -2.37 -0.91
CA GLN A 180 -25.09 -1.62 -1.14
C GLN A 180 -24.89 -0.36 -2.00
N GLY A 181 -23.70 -0.20 -2.59
CA GLY A 181 -23.33 0.98 -3.36
C GLY A 181 -22.72 2.08 -2.48
N ARG A 182 -22.87 3.33 -2.92
CA ARG A 182 -22.30 4.50 -2.25
C ARG A 182 -23.09 4.85 -1.01
N LEU A 183 -22.39 5.11 0.10
CA LEU A 183 -23.01 5.54 1.35
C LEU A 183 -23.52 6.98 1.23
N GLU A 184 -24.68 7.26 1.84
CA GLU A 184 -25.19 8.63 2.00
C GLU A 184 -24.29 9.45 2.92
N SER A 185 -23.89 8.86 4.06
CA SER A 185 -22.89 9.39 4.96
C SER A 185 -21.70 8.44 4.99
N PRO A 186 -20.45 8.92 4.79
CA PRO A 186 -19.29 8.04 4.85
C PRO A 186 -19.11 7.45 6.25
N TYR A 187 -18.47 6.29 6.32
CA TYR A 187 -18.06 5.68 7.59
C TYR A 187 -16.61 5.99 7.88
N LEU A 188 -16.29 6.27 9.13
CA LEU A 188 -14.92 6.57 9.57
C LEU A 188 -14.50 5.54 10.60
N PHE A 189 -13.36 4.89 10.34
CA PHE A 189 -12.76 3.91 11.25
C PHE A 189 -11.37 4.38 11.69
N ASN A 190 -10.99 4.02 12.92
CA ASN A 190 -9.62 4.14 13.39
C ASN A 190 -8.93 2.77 13.24
N THR A 191 -8.10 2.62 12.21
CA THR A 191 -7.50 1.33 11.85
C THR A 191 -6.45 0.83 12.84
N THR A 192 -6.01 1.67 13.78
CA THR A 192 -5.05 1.28 14.82
C THR A 192 -5.78 0.70 16.04
N ARG A 193 -6.95 1.26 16.40
CA ARG A 193 -7.79 0.75 17.51
C ARG A 193 -8.79 -0.32 17.07
N ASP A 194 -9.24 -0.22 15.83
CA ASP A 194 -10.20 -1.12 15.20
C ASP A 194 -9.67 -1.53 13.82
N PRO A 195 -8.68 -2.45 13.77
CA PRO A 195 -8.08 -2.90 12.51
C PRO A 195 -9.06 -3.61 11.57
N LYS A 196 -10.17 -4.12 12.11
CA LYS A 196 -11.22 -4.81 11.35
C LYS A 196 -12.29 -3.88 10.82
N GLU A 197 -12.25 -2.60 11.17
CA GLU A 197 -13.20 -1.58 10.71
C GLU A 197 -14.64 -1.96 11.08
N GLU A 198 -14.86 -2.41 12.32
CA GLU A 198 -16.15 -2.89 12.82
C GLU A 198 -17.04 -1.76 13.38
N THR A 199 -16.45 -0.64 13.80
CA THR A 199 -17.17 0.46 14.48
C THR A 199 -16.99 1.80 13.78
N ASP A 200 -18.07 2.33 13.19
CA ASP A 200 -18.08 3.70 12.67
C ASP A 200 -18.05 4.72 13.82
N VAL A 201 -17.09 5.63 13.76
CA VAL A 201 -16.84 6.67 14.77
C VAL A 201 -16.90 8.09 14.20
N LEU A 202 -17.46 8.28 13.00
CA LEU A 202 -17.46 9.59 12.33
C LEU A 202 -18.12 10.68 13.17
N ALA A 203 -19.27 10.41 13.77
CA ALA A 203 -20.06 11.39 14.54
C ALA A 203 -19.25 12.06 15.67
N PHE A 204 -18.25 11.36 16.21
CA PHE A 204 -17.40 11.84 17.31
C PHE A 204 -16.03 12.38 16.85
N ASN A 205 -15.67 12.20 15.58
CA ASN A 205 -14.33 12.48 15.05
C ASN A 205 -14.37 13.30 13.74
N THR A 206 -15.35 14.19 13.60
CA THR A 206 -15.58 14.99 12.39
C THR A 206 -14.40 15.86 11.97
N TRP A 207 -13.51 16.21 12.90
CA TRP A 207 -12.28 16.96 12.63
C TRP A 207 -11.37 16.27 11.59
N VAL A 208 -11.42 14.94 11.49
CA VAL A 208 -10.64 14.12 10.54
C VAL A 208 -11.04 14.40 9.09
N LEU A 209 -12.26 14.86 8.84
CA LEU A 209 -12.75 15.18 7.49
C LEU A 209 -11.95 16.31 6.84
N GLN A 210 -11.42 17.24 7.64
CA GLN A 210 -10.68 18.40 7.16
C GLN A 210 -9.38 18.00 6.41
N PRO A 211 -8.42 17.27 7.03
CA PRO A 211 -7.21 16.85 6.34
C PRO A 211 -7.50 15.86 5.20
N ILE A 212 -8.46 14.95 5.37
CA ILE A 212 -8.89 14.03 4.29
C ILE A 212 -9.40 14.80 3.08
N SER A 213 -10.23 15.82 3.29
CA SER A 213 -10.77 16.65 2.20
C SER A 213 -9.68 17.43 1.48
N ARG A 214 -8.66 17.94 2.20
CA ARG A 214 -7.50 18.58 1.57
C ARG A 214 -6.71 17.62 0.70
N MET A 215 -6.41 16.42 1.22
CA MET A 215 -5.70 15.38 0.47
C MET A 215 -6.47 14.99 -0.79
N LYS A 216 -7.78 14.75 -0.66
CA LYS A 216 -8.67 14.44 -1.78
C LYS A 216 -8.69 15.55 -2.82
N ALA A 217 -8.89 16.81 -2.39
CA ALA A 217 -8.97 17.95 -3.31
C ALA A 217 -7.66 18.15 -4.08
N SER A 218 -6.51 18.03 -3.39
CA SER A 218 -5.19 18.12 -4.03
C SER A 218 -5.00 17.04 -5.11
N PHE A 219 -5.35 15.79 -4.78
CA PHE A 219 -5.22 14.68 -5.72
C PHE A 219 -6.17 14.84 -6.93
N VAL A 220 -7.44 15.16 -6.69
CA VAL A 220 -8.42 15.37 -7.77
C VAL A 220 -8.00 16.50 -8.70
N LYS A 221 -7.43 17.59 -8.15
CA LYS A 221 -6.88 18.67 -8.97
C LYS A 221 -5.73 18.18 -9.85
N SER A 222 -4.75 17.48 -9.26
CA SER A 222 -3.62 16.89 -10.01
C SER A 222 -4.09 15.90 -11.09
N LEU A 223 -5.12 15.10 -10.80
CA LEU A 223 -5.68 14.14 -11.74
C LEU A 223 -6.39 14.83 -12.92
N GLY A 224 -7.00 16.00 -12.70
CA GLY A 224 -7.59 16.79 -13.78
C GLY A 224 -6.54 17.38 -14.74
N GLU A 225 -5.33 17.64 -14.25
CA GLU A 225 -4.21 18.16 -15.04
C GLU A 225 -3.44 17.05 -15.78
N ASP A 226 -3.43 15.82 -15.25
CA ASP A 226 -2.83 14.62 -15.86
C ASP A 226 -3.81 13.42 -15.77
N PRO A 227 -4.86 13.40 -16.62
CA PRO A 227 -5.84 12.31 -16.62
C PRO A 227 -5.27 11.03 -17.21
N ALA A 228 -5.92 9.90 -16.91
CA ALA A 228 -5.57 8.63 -17.55
C ALA A 228 -5.77 8.73 -19.08
N PRO A 229 -4.87 8.15 -19.90
CA PRO A 229 -5.07 8.09 -21.35
C PRO A 229 -6.37 7.36 -21.70
N PRO A 230 -7.03 7.71 -22.82
CA PRO A 230 -8.24 7.04 -23.26
C PRO A 230 -8.00 5.55 -23.52
N ASP A 231 -8.94 4.72 -23.06
CA ASP A 231 -8.92 3.27 -23.28
C ASP A 231 -9.61 2.95 -24.62
N LEU A 232 -8.81 2.88 -25.69
CA LEU A 232 -9.29 2.66 -27.06
C LEU A 232 -10.10 1.35 -27.22
N LEU A 233 -9.96 0.38 -26.30
CA LEU A 233 -10.71 -0.87 -26.32
C LEU A 233 -12.08 -0.78 -25.63
N LYS A 234 -12.32 0.28 -24.84
CA LYS A 234 -13.63 0.57 -24.22
C LYS A 234 -14.43 1.62 -24.97
N GLU A 235 -13.78 2.49 -25.74
CA GLU A 235 -14.42 3.61 -26.45
C GLU A 235 -14.89 3.25 -27.87
N GLY A 236 -14.80 1.98 -28.27
CA GLY A 236 -15.18 1.50 -29.60
C GLY A 236 -15.74 0.09 -29.63
N PHE A 237 -16.92 -0.11 -29.02
CA PHE A 237 -18.00 -1.03 -29.42
C PHE A 237 -19.32 -0.57 -28.79
#